data_AF-A0A432QNE6-F1
#
_entry.id   AF-A0A432QNE6-F1
#
_cell.length_a   1.000
_cell.length_b   1.000
_cell.length_c   1.000
_cell.angle_alpha   90.00
_cell.angle_beta   90.00
_cell.angle_gamma   90.00
#
_symmetry.space_group_name_H-M   'P 1'
#
loop_
_entity.id
_entity.type
_entity.pdbx_description
1 polymer ?
#
loop_
_entity_poly.entity_id
_entity_poly.type
_entity_poly.pdbx_seq_one_letter_code
_entity_poly.pdbx_strand_id
1 'polypeptide(L)'
;MPTRIKWLASYSVNNETIDKQHKYLFDLCNTLYKLVENPVTSQSEKQALLGLQDYIEIHFTDEEKHYVDHPMYASHHELHEDFIKHINGYLADYEEGNLQIKELADFTRDWLVNHITVIDSQYFRDIAKSG
;
A
#
# COMPACT_ATOMS: atom_id res chain seq x y z
N MET A 1 -2.17 17.15 -7.56
CA MET A 1 -3.10 16.24 -6.85
C MET A 1 -3.08 16.61 -5.37
N PRO A 2 -4.18 16.46 -4.62
CA PRO A 2 -4.11 16.66 -3.18
C PRO A 2 -3.13 15.66 -2.56
N THR A 3 -2.16 16.15 -1.80
CA THR A 3 -1.10 15.42 -1.10
C THR A 3 -1.60 14.53 0.04
N ARG A 4 -2.92 14.53 0.31
CA ARG A 4 -3.52 13.77 1.39
C ARG A 4 -4.62 12.84 0.88
N ILE A 5 -4.38 11.54 1.02
CA ILE A 5 -5.37 10.48 0.89
C ILE A 5 -6.31 10.58 2.08
N LYS A 6 -7.58 10.90 1.83
CA LYS A 6 -8.64 10.83 2.85
C LYS A 6 -9.35 9.50 2.71
N TRP A 7 -9.60 8.80 3.82
CA TRP A 7 -10.46 7.62 3.79
C TRP A 7 -11.86 7.99 3.28
N LEU A 8 -12.35 7.26 2.29
CA LEU A 8 -13.68 7.36 1.73
C LEU A 8 -14.40 6.03 1.92
N ALA A 9 -15.73 6.05 2.01
CA ALA A 9 -16.53 4.83 2.13
C ALA A 9 -16.30 3.86 0.95
N SER A 10 -15.93 4.38 -0.23
CA SER A 10 -15.62 3.57 -1.41
C SER A 10 -14.36 2.71 -1.30
N TYR A 11 -13.50 2.94 -0.28
CA TYR A 11 -12.31 2.11 -0.03
C TYR A 11 -12.59 0.95 0.93
N SER A 12 -13.78 0.91 1.54
CA SER A 12 -14.15 -0.18 2.44
C SER A 12 -14.37 -1.45 1.64
N VAL A 13 -13.79 -2.54 2.11
CA VAL A 13 -14.04 -3.89 1.61
C VAL A 13 -15.04 -4.65 2.48
N ASN A 14 -15.70 -3.97 3.41
CA ASN A 14 -16.61 -4.54 4.42
C ASN A 14 -15.97 -5.62 5.32
N ASN A 15 -14.65 -5.59 5.47
CA ASN A 15 -13.92 -6.36 6.47
C ASN A 15 -13.24 -5.38 7.43
N GLU A 16 -13.68 -5.35 8.69
CA GLU A 16 -13.22 -4.35 9.66
C GLU A 16 -11.71 -4.40 9.90
N THR A 17 -11.11 -5.59 9.89
CA THR A 17 -9.67 -5.78 10.10
C THR A 17 -8.89 -5.21 8.91
N ILE A 18 -9.27 -5.59 7.70
CA ILE A 18 -8.61 -5.13 6.47
C ILE A 18 -8.82 -3.63 6.26
N ASP A 19 -10.01 -3.11 6.51
CA ASP A 19 -10.29 -1.66 6.47
C ASP A 19 -9.41 -0.87 7.44
N LYS A 20 -9.09 -1.41 8.62
CA LYS A 20 -8.16 -0.77 9.56
C LYS A 20 -6.74 -0.74 9.01
N GLN A 21 -6.30 -1.82 8.38
CA GLN A 21 -4.98 -1.90 7.75
C GLN A 21 -4.87 -0.92 6.57
N HIS A 22 -5.86 -0.86 5.69
CA HIS A 22 -5.91 0.10 4.57
C HIS A 22 -5.86 1.56 5.05
N LYS A 23 -6.61 1.89 6.11
CA LYS A 23 -6.56 3.24 6.71
C LYS A 23 -5.16 3.58 7.21
N TYR A 24 -4.51 2.64 7.89
CA TYR A 24 -3.16 2.85 8.40
C TYR A 24 -2.13 2.98 7.26
N LEU A 25 -2.25 2.19 6.20
CA LEU A 25 -1.44 2.36 4.97
C LEU A 25 -1.60 3.75 4.36
N PHE A 26 -2.83 4.26 4.27
CA PHE A 26 -3.06 5.62 3.80
C PHE A 26 -2.48 6.68 4.73
N ASP A 27 -2.49 6.47 6.05
CA ASP A 27 -1.85 7.38 7.01
C ASP A 27 -0.32 7.38 6.89
N LEU A 28 0.29 6.22 6.62
CA LEU A 28 1.72 6.10 6.33
C LEU A 28 2.08 6.82 5.00
N CYS A 29 1.29 6.61 3.94
CA CYS A 29 1.46 7.34 2.67
C CYS A 29 1.32 8.86 2.87
N ASN A 30 0.32 9.30 3.64
CA ASN A 30 0.15 10.70 4.00
C ASN A 30 1.34 11.26 4.78
N THR A 31 2.03 10.44 5.56
CA THR A 31 3.24 10.84 6.29
C THR A 31 4.40 11.06 5.32
N LEU A 32 4.57 10.21 4.30
CA LEU A 32 5.53 10.45 3.23
C LEU A 32 5.28 11.77 2.50
N TYR A 33 4.04 12.06 2.13
CA TYR A 33 3.70 13.32 1.47
C TYR A 33 4.01 14.55 2.33
N LYS A 34 3.84 14.48 3.64
CA LYS A 34 4.24 15.58 4.54
C LYS A 34 5.74 15.82 4.52
N LEU A 35 6.54 14.75 4.43
CA LEU A 35 8.00 14.84 4.33
C LEU A 35 8.42 15.43 2.98
N VAL A 36 7.71 15.11 1.90
CA VAL A 36 7.90 15.75 0.59
C VAL A 36 7.60 17.26 0.65
N GLU A 37 6.53 17.66 1.33
CA GLU A 37 6.14 19.08 1.46
C GLU A 37 7.04 19.88 2.41
N ASN A 38 7.51 19.23 3.48
CA ASN A 38 8.36 19.84 4.50
C ASN A 38 9.57 18.93 4.74
N PRO A 39 10.57 18.97 3.83
CA PRO A 39 11.77 18.14 3.96
C PRO A 39 12.47 18.42 5.28
N VAL A 40 12.76 17.37 6.04
CA VAL A 40 13.44 17.45 7.34
C VAL A 40 14.87 16.95 7.21
N THR A 41 15.05 15.63 7.26
CA THR A 41 16.35 14.98 7.11
C THR A 41 16.18 13.71 6.29
N SER A 42 17.20 13.35 5.51
CA SER A 42 17.23 12.11 4.74
C SER A 42 17.01 10.86 5.60
N GLN A 43 17.42 10.92 6.87
CA GLN A 43 17.18 9.86 7.85
C GLN A 43 15.68 9.70 8.19
N SER A 44 14.96 10.81 8.41
CA SER A 44 13.51 10.77 8.69
C SER A 44 12.71 10.27 7.49
N GLU A 45 13.11 10.68 6.29
CA GLU A 45 12.56 10.21 5.01
C GLU A 45 12.74 8.70 4.85
N LYS A 46 13.97 8.21 5.04
CA LYS A 46 14.27 6.77 4.98
C LYS A 46 13.49 5.97 6.03
N GLN A 47 13.37 6.48 7.26
CA GLN A 47 12.60 5.80 8.31
C GLN A 47 11.11 5.68 7.97
N ALA A 48 10.51 6.72 7.42
CA ALA A 48 9.11 6.69 7.02
C ALA A 48 8.87 5.72 5.85
N LEU A 49 9.81 5.65 4.92
CA LEU A 49 9.78 4.72 3.79
C LEU A 49 9.88 3.26 4.24
N LEU A 50 10.85 2.93 5.09
CA LEU A 50 10.99 1.59 5.66
C LEU A 50 9.76 1.20 6.48
N GLY A 51 9.22 2.10 7.29
CA GLY A 51 7.99 1.85 8.05
C GLY A 51 6.76 1.61 7.17
N LEU A 52 6.70 2.22 5.99
CA LEU A 52 5.66 1.93 5.00
C LEU A 52 5.84 0.54 4.37
N GLN A 53 7.06 0.21 3.94
CA GLN A 53 7.37 -1.10 3.39
C GLN A 53 7.03 -2.23 4.38
N ASP A 54 7.54 -2.12 5.61
CA ASP A 54 7.32 -3.13 6.66
C ASP A 54 5.82 -3.38 6.86
N TYR A 55 5.01 -2.32 6.86
CA TYR A 55 3.58 -2.46 7.06
C TYR A 55 2.84 -2.99 5.83
N ILE A 56 3.30 -2.71 4.61
CA ILE A 56 2.76 -3.31 3.38
C ILE A 56 2.94 -4.83 3.42
N GLU A 57 4.13 -5.32 3.80
CA GLU A 57 4.39 -6.76 3.90
C GLU A 57 3.50 -7.43 4.95
N ILE A 58 3.31 -6.78 6.10
CA ILE A 58 2.38 -7.26 7.15
C ILE A 58 0.95 -7.32 6.61
N HIS A 59 0.50 -6.26 5.95
CA HIS A 59 -0.86 -6.17 5.40
C HIS A 59 -1.11 -7.27 4.36
N PHE A 60 -0.22 -7.44 3.38
CA PHE A 60 -0.34 -8.49 2.37
C PHE A 60 -0.36 -9.88 2.99
N THR A 61 0.51 -10.14 3.97
CA THR A 61 0.52 -11.42 4.70
C THR A 61 -0.81 -11.68 5.41
N ASP A 62 -1.41 -10.65 5.99
CA ASP A 62 -2.70 -10.76 6.67
C ASP A 62 -3.87 -10.91 5.69
N GLU A 63 -3.84 -10.18 4.58
CA GLU A 63 -4.84 -10.26 3.52
C GLU A 63 -4.84 -11.63 2.85
N GLU A 64 -3.68 -12.15 2.48
CA GLU A 64 -3.53 -13.44 1.79
C GLU A 64 -4.10 -14.62 2.58
N LYS A 65 -4.19 -14.51 3.91
CA LYS A 65 -4.88 -15.51 4.76
C LYS A 65 -6.35 -15.66 4.41
N HIS A 66 -6.99 -14.63 3.87
CA HIS A 66 -8.35 -14.72 3.36
C HIS A 66 -8.39 -15.48 2.03
N TYR A 67 -7.36 -15.37 1.20
CA TYR A 67 -7.32 -15.93 -0.16
C TYR A 67 -6.89 -17.40 -0.23
N VAL A 68 -6.42 -18.03 0.85
CA VAL A 68 -5.75 -19.37 0.82
C VAL A 68 -6.48 -20.44 0.00
N ASP A 69 -7.81 -20.49 0.09
CA ASP A 69 -8.64 -21.47 -0.64
C ASP A 69 -9.30 -20.91 -1.92
N HIS A 70 -8.97 -19.67 -2.29
CA HIS A 70 -9.56 -18.96 -3.42
C HIS A 70 -8.76 -19.18 -4.71
N PRO A 71 -9.40 -19.45 -5.87
CA PRO A 71 -8.70 -19.67 -7.13
C PRO A 71 -7.80 -18.52 -7.58
N MET A 72 -8.07 -17.29 -7.12
CA MET A 72 -7.26 -16.11 -7.45
C MET A 72 -6.07 -15.88 -6.51
N TYR A 73 -5.81 -16.75 -5.53
CA TYR A 73 -4.69 -16.62 -4.60
C TYR A 73 -3.37 -16.39 -5.34
N ALA A 74 -3.03 -17.27 -6.29
CA ALA A 74 -1.74 -17.23 -6.97
C ALA A 74 -1.52 -15.90 -7.71
N SER A 75 -2.53 -15.41 -8.43
CA SER A 75 -2.46 -14.13 -9.13
C SER A 75 -2.41 -12.93 -8.19
N HIS A 76 -3.10 -13.00 -7.05
CA HIS A 76 -3.10 -11.91 -6.06
C HIS A 76 -1.74 -11.83 -5.34
N HIS A 77 -1.19 -12.97 -4.93
CA HIS A 77 0.15 -13.07 -4.36
C HIS A 77 1.24 -12.59 -5.33
N GLU A 78 1.14 -12.92 -6.62
CA GLU A 78 2.09 -12.41 -7.62
C GLU A 78 2.06 -10.88 -7.73
N LEU A 79 0.88 -10.25 -7.64
CA LEU A 79 0.75 -8.79 -7.61
C LEU A 79 1.43 -8.17 -6.38
N HIS A 80 1.31 -8.82 -5.21
CA HIS A 80 1.98 -8.39 -3.98
C HIS A 80 3.50 -8.47 -4.10
N GLU A 81 4.01 -9.61 -4.53
CA GLU A 81 5.45 -9.84 -4.73
C GLU A 81 6.05 -8.83 -5.72
N ASP A 82 5.37 -8.56 -6.82
CA ASP A 82 5.83 -7.59 -7.82
C ASP A 82 5.79 -6.16 -7.29
N PHE A 83 4.82 -5.81 -6.44
CA PHE A 83 4.81 -4.52 -5.77
C PHE A 83 5.96 -4.34 -4.79
N ILE A 84 6.25 -5.35 -3.97
CA ILE A 84 7.39 -5.35 -3.04
C ILE A 84 8.71 -5.22 -3.81
N LYS A 85 8.88 -5.93 -4.93
CA LYS A 85 10.07 -5.79 -5.78
C LYS A 85 10.22 -4.36 -6.31
N HIS A 86 9.13 -3.74 -6.78
CA HIS A 86 9.18 -2.36 -7.26
C HIS A 86 9.56 -1.39 -6.13
N ILE A 87 8.93 -1.47 -4.95
CA ILE A 87 9.27 -0.62 -3.81
C ILE A 87 10.76 -0.75 -3.46
N ASN A 88 11.29 -1.97 -3.39
CA ASN A 88 12.70 -2.21 -3.11
C ASN A 88 13.63 -1.56 -4.16
N GLY A 89 13.26 -1.62 -5.44
CA GLY A 89 14.01 -0.93 -6.51
C GLY A 89 14.01 0.59 -6.33
N TYR A 90 12.85 1.19 -6.06
CA TYR A 90 12.74 2.63 -5.82
C TYR A 90 13.51 3.08 -4.57
N LEU A 91 13.56 2.25 -3.51
CA LEU A 91 14.34 2.52 -2.31
C LEU A 91 15.84 2.55 -2.62
N ALA A 92 16.32 1.58 -3.41
CA ALA A 92 17.72 1.56 -3.85
C ALA A 92 18.05 2.81 -4.68
N ASP A 93 17.20 3.18 -5.64
CA ASP A 93 17.39 4.38 -6.47
C ASP A 93 17.38 5.68 -5.63
N TYR A 94 16.53 5.74 -4.59
CA TYR A 94 16.50 6.85 -3.65
C TYR A 94 17.80 6.94 -2.83
N GLU A 95 18.32 5.80 -2.35
CA GLU A 95 19.57 5.75 -1.59
C GLU A 95 20.79 6.16 -2.42
N GLU A 96 20.77 5.87 -3.72
CA GLU A 96 21.79 6.31 -4.68
C GLU A 96 21.63 7.78 -5.11
N GLY A 97 20.53 8.43 -4.73
CA GLY A 97 20.21 9.81 -5.13
C GLY A 97 19.69 9.94 -6.57
N ASN A 98 19.30 8.83 -7.19
CA ASN A 98 18.77 8.77 -8.55
C ASN A 98 17.27 9.08 -8.62
N LEU A 99 16.58 9.02 -7.47
CA LEU A 99 15.12 9.18 -7.37
C LEU A 99 14.73 10.07 -6.20
N GLN A 100 13.68 10.87 -6.39
CA GLN A 100 13.12 11.71 -5.33
C GLN A 100 12.11 10.93 -4.51
N ILE A 101 12.08 11.12 -3.18
CA ILE A 101 11.08 10.49 -2.28
C ILE A 101 9.63 10.70 -2.75
N LYS A 102 9.35 11.83 -3.42
CA LYS A 102 8.04 12.11 -4.00
C LYS A 102 7.61 11.06 -5.03
N GLU A 103 8.52 10.59 -5.87
CA GLU A 103 8.21 9.61 -6.91
C GLU A 103 7.81 8.27 -6.31
N LEU A 104 8.52 7.85 -5.24
CA LEU A 104 8.16 6.65 -4.47
C LEU A 104 6.82 6.83 -3.73
N ALA A 105 6.57 8.00 -3.13
CA ALA A 105 5.29 8.27 -2.48
C ALA A 105 4.10 8.22 -3.46
N ASP A 106 4.25 8.80 -4.66
CA ASP A 106 3.24 8.78 -5.71
C ASP A 106 2.99 7.36 -6.24
N PHE A 107 4.05 6.61 -6.54
CA PHE A 107 3.95 5.22 -6.99
C PHE A 107 3.18 4.36 -5.98
N THR A 108 3.61 4.40 -4.71
CA THR A 108 3.00 3.60 -3.64
C THR A 108 1.52 3.97 -3.44
N ARG A 109 1.21 5.27 -3.46
CA ARG A 109 -0.17 5.76 -3.32
C ARG A 109 -1.05 5.29 -4.46
N ASP A 110 -0.59 5.43 -5.71
CA ASP A 110 -1.38 5.08 -6.89
C ASP A 110 -1.64 3.58 -6.95
N TRP A 111 -0.62 2.77 -6.67
CA TRP A 111 -0.75 1.32 -6.63
C TRP A 111 -1.73 0.88 -5.53
N LEU A 112 -1.56 1.35 -4.28
CA LEU A 112 -2.43 0.96 -3.16
C LEU A 112 -3.89 1.35 -3.41
N VAL A 113 -4.15 2.58 -3.88
CA VAL A 113 -5.51 3.02 -4.17
C VAL A 113 -6.15 2.14 -5.25
N ASN A 114 -5.42 1.83 -6.32
CA ASN A 114 -5.94 0.98 -7.39
C ASN A 114 -6.16 -0.46 -6.91
N HIS A 115 -5.19 -1.04 -6.20
CA HIS A 115 -5.28 -2.40 -5.66
C HIS A 115 -6.50 -2.56 -4.76
N ILE A 116 -6.63 -1.70 -3.75
CA ILE A 116 -7.74 -1.72 -2.78
C ILE A 116 -9.11 -1.54 -3.45
N THR A 117 -9.22 -0.58 -4.38
CA THR A 117 -10.52 -0.26 -5.00
C THR A 117 -10.96 -1.24 -6.06
N VAL A 118 -10.03 -1.97 -6.68
CA VAL A 118 -10.33 -2.88 -7.80
C VAL A 118 -10.23 -4.33 -7.36
N ILE A 119 -9.08 -4.74 -6.83
CA ILE A 119 -8.76 -6.15 -6.56
C ILE A 119 -9.40 -6.59 -5.24
N ASP A 120 -9.09 -5.93 -4.13
CA ASP A 120 -9.54 -6.36 -2.80
C ASP A 120 -11.05 -6.16 -2.68
N SER A 121 -11.55 -5.02 -3.17
CA SER A 121 -13.00 -4.76 -3.22
C SER A 121 -13.76 -5.80 -4.04
N GLN A 122 -13.18 -6.32 -5.13
CA GLN A 122 -13.79 -7.38 -5.91
C GLN A 122 -13.80 -8.70 -5.13
N TYR A 123 -12.66 -9.10 -4.59
CA TYR A 123 -12.53 -10.34 -3.84
C TYR A 123 -13.48 -10.39 -2.63
N PHE A 124 -13.44 -9.37 -1.76
CA PHE A 124 -14.28 -9.35 -0.56
C PHE A 124 -15.78 -9.29 -0.89
N ARG A 125 -16.15 -8.71 -2.04
CA ARG A 125 -17.53 -8.73 -2.54
C ARG A 125 -17.94 -10.12 -3.02
N ASP A 126 -17.07 -10.85 -3.69
CA ASP A 126 -17.39 -12.16 -4.26
C ASP A 126 -17.53 -13.23 -3.16
N ILE A 127 -16.71 -13.18 -2.12
CA ILE A 127 -16.86 -14.07 -0.95
C ILE A 127 -18.12 -13.72 -0.13
N ALA A 128 -18.49 -12.44 -0.03
CA ALA A 128 -19.69 -12.02 0.69
C ALA A 128 -21.00 -12.45 0.00
N LYS A 129 -20.97 -12.73 -1.31
CA LYS A 129 -22.11 -13.31 -2.05
C LYS A 129 -22.17 -14.83 -1.97
N SER A 130 -21.05 -15.46 -1.61
CA SER A 130 -20.89 -16.91 -1.60
C SER A 130 -21.20 -17.53 -0.23
N GLY A 131 -21.39 -16.69 0.81
CA GLY A 131 -21.90 -17.07 2.13
C GLY A 131 -23.37 -16.71 2.31
#